data_AF-A0A941TQ24-F1
#
_entry.id   AF-A0A941TQ24-F1
#
_cell.length_a   1.000
_cell.length_b   1.000
_cell.length_c   1.000
_cell.angle_alpha   90.00
_cell.angle_beta   90.00
_cell.angle_gamma   90.00
#
_symmetry.space_group_name_H-M   'P 1'
#
loop_
_entity.id
_entity.type
_entity.pdbx_description
1 polymer ?
#
loop_
_entity_poly.entity_id
_entity_poly.type
_entity_poly.pdbx_seq_one_letter_code
_entity_poly.pdbx_strand_id
1 'polypeptide(L)'
;MKSPWRTFLTMLLVTVVAAGVASWAGVRYGLSHAPEEVDLDVAVHRDLNLTSDQDRQIHALETAFAAQRADLQAEMRAANKDLAQAITRHHAYDADAQQAVGRLHAAMSRLQEKTIEHVLAIRALLTPSQALEFDRKVAKALGFEPS
;
A
#
# COMPACT_ATOMS: atom_id res chain seq x y z
N MET A 1 39.24 11.74 -18.87
CA MET A 1 38.39 12.59 -18.01
C MET A 1 36.99 11.98 -17.99
N LYS A 2 36.53 11.41 -16.87
CA LYS A 2 35.18 10.80 -16.79
C LYS A 2 34.17 11.95 -16.89
N SER A 3 33.27 11.89 -17.87
CA SER A 3 32.32 12.98 -18.15
C SER A 3 31.50 13.32 -16.89
N PRO A 4 31.43 14.59 -16.47
CA PRO A 4 30.70 15.01 -15.27
C PRO A 4 29.22 14.61 -15.34
N TRP A 5 28.68 14.47 -16.56
CA TRP A 5 27.34 13.99 -16.85
C TRP A 5 27.13 12.51 -16.51
N ARG A 6 28.14 11.67 -16.77
CA ARG A 6 28.08 10.24 -16.41
C ARG A 6 28.07 10.10 -14.89
N THR A 7 28.93 10.81 -14.17
CA THR A 7 28.93 10.81 -12.70
C THR A 7 27.64 11.36 -12.11
N PHE A 8 27.02 12.38 -12.71
CA PHE A 8 25.73 12.90 -12.27
C PHE A 8 24.60 11.88 -12.47
N LEU A 9 24.56 11.20 -13.63
CA LEU A 9 23.59 10.14 -13.89
C LEU A 9 23.82 8.92 -12.99
N THR A 10 25.08 8.52 -12.75
CA THR A 10 25.37 7.43 -11.81
C THR A 10 24.93 7.81 -10.39
N MET A 11 25.15 9.05 -9.97
CA MET A 11 24.75 9.53 -8.65
C MET A 11 23.22 9.63 -8.52
N LEU A 12 22.52 10.12 -9.55
CA LEU A 12 21.05 10.15 -9.59
C LEU A 12 20.47 8.73 -9.54
N LEU A 13 21.04 7.80 -10.31
CA LEU A 13 20.62 6.40 -10.34
C LEU A 13 20.90 5.71 -8.99
N VAL A 14 22.05 5.96 -8.39
CA VAL A 14 22.38 5.48 -7.03
C VAL A 14 21.43 6.08 -6.00
N THR A 15 21.03 7.35 -6.11
CA THR A 15 20.06 7.98 -5.20
C THR A 15 18.65 7.42 -5.39
N VAL A 16 18.21 7.16 -6.62
CA VAL A 16 16.89 6.55 -6.90
C VAL A 16 16.87 5.09 -6.48
N VAL A 17 17.96 4.35 -6.68
CA VAL A 17 18.10 2.97 -6.20
C VAL A 17 18.26 2.93 -4.69
N ALA A 18 19.00 3.85 -4.06
CA ALA A 18 19.12 3.92 -2.61
C ALA A 18 17.82 4.38 -1.96
N ALA A 19 17.09 5.33 -2.55
CA ALA A 19 15.75 5.71 -2.09
C ALA A 19 14.75 4.59 -2.34
N GLY A 20 14.83 3.89 -3.46
CA GLY A 20 14.00 2.72 -3.77
C GLY A 20 14.30 1.51 -2.89
N VAL A 21 15.57 1.26 -2.55
CA VAL A 21 16.01 0.19 -1.65
C VAL A 21 15.82 0.58 -0.19
N ALA A 22 15.95 1.85 0.20
CA ALA A 22 15.60 2.33 1.54
C ALA A 22 14.08 2.41 1.71
N SER A 23 13.31 2.69 0.66
CA SER A 23 11.85 2.53 0.65
C SER A 23 11.47 1.06 0.57
N TRP A 24 12.19 0.18 -0.15
CA TRP A 24 11.84 -1.24 -0.24
C TRP A 24 12.34 -2.06 0.96
N ALA A 25 13.46 -1.71 1.57
CA ALA A 25 13.92 -2.21 2.85
C ALA A 25 13.19 -1.51 4.00
N GLY A 26 12.79 -0.25 3.87
CA GLY A 26 11.90 0.44 4.81
C GLY A 26 10.46 -0.07 4.73
N VAL A 27 10.00 -0.50 3.55
CA VAL A 27 8.72 -1.19 3.36
C VAL A 27 8.86 -2.67 3.70
N ARG A 28 9.99 -3.34 3.45
CA ARG A 28 10.14 -4.75 3.83
C ARG A 28 10.42 -4.88 5.32
N TYR A 29 11.32 -4.09 5.89
CA TYR A 29 11.60 -4.02 7.33
C TYR A 29 10.50 -3.28 8.08
N GLY A 30 9.83 -2.29 7.49
CA GLY A 30 8.64 -1.63 8.02
C GLY A 30 7.31 -2.21 7.54
N LEU A 31 7.29 -3.37 6.88
CA LEU A 31 6.15 -4.31 6.82
C LEU A 31 6.43 -5.52 7.72
N SER A 32 7.71 -5.87 7.94
CA SER A 32 8.13 -6.88 8.94
C SER A 32 8.11 -6.34 10.37
N HIS A 33 8.35 -5.03 10.50
CA HIS A 33 8.25 -4.17 11.68
C HIS A 33 7.47 -2.91 11.31
N ALA A 34 6.51 -3.03 10.38
CA ALA A 34 5.35 -2.16 10.50
C ALA A 34 4.93 -2.29 11.97
N PRO A 35 4.65 -1.21 12.69
CA PRO A 35 3.71 -1.36 13.77
C PRO A 35 2.44 -1.90 13.11
N GLU A 36 2.31 -3.23 13.09
CA GLU A 36 1.08 -3.99 13.06
C GLU A 36 -0.02 -3.24 12.31
N GLU A 37 -0.01 -3.19 10.97
CA GLU A 37 -1.12 -2.65 10.15
C GLU A 37 -1.84 -1.38 10.67
N VAL A 38 -1.18 -0.40 11.31
CA VAL A 38 -1.92 0.73 11.93
C VAL A 38 -3.04 0.24 12.87
N ASP A 39 -2.98 -0.97 13.43
CA ASP A 39 -3.91 -1.50 14.43
C ASP A 39 -5.38 -1.12 14.18
N LEU A 40 -5.82 -0.95 12.92
CA LEU A 40 -7.16 -0.47 12.64
C LEU A 40 -8.13 -1.63 12.85
N ASP A 41 -7.73 -2.85 12.45
CA ASP A 41 -8.47 -4.07 12.76
C ASP A 41 -8.64 -4.26 14.28
N VAL A 42 -7.56 -4.18 15.07
CA VAL A 42 -7.64 -4.42 16.52
C VAL A 42 -8.28 -3.25 17.26
N ALA A 43 -8.06 -2.00 16.82
CA ALA A 43 -8.69 -0.81 17.42
C ALA A 43 -10.14 -0.61 16.97
N VAL A 44 -10.58 -1.17 15.84
CA VAL A 44 -11.99 -1.16 15.41
C VAL A 44 -12.76 -2.27 16.13
N HIS A 45 -12.24 -3.50 16.18
CA HIS A 45 -12.94 -4.62 16.83
C HIS A 45 -13.03 -4.49 18.36
N ARG A 46 -11.98 -3.98 19.03
CA ARG A 46 -11.95 -3.91 20.50
C ARG A 46 -12.78 -2.76 21.09
N ASP A 47 -12.88 -1.66 20.37
CA ASP A 47 -13.40 -0.41 20.94
C ASP A 47 -14.83 -0.08 20.50
N LEU A 48 -15.30 -0.59 19.34
CA LEU A 48 -16.63 -0.24 18.82
C LEU A 48 -17.78 -1.05 19.43
N ASN A 49 -17.52 -1.97 20.36
CA ASN A 49 -18.54 -2.84 20.97
C ASN A 49 -19.48 -3.45 19.91
N LEU A 50 -18.90 -4.09 18.89
CA LEU A 50 -19.64 -4.64 17.77
C LEU A 50 -20.61 -5.74 18.23
N THR A 51 -21.80 -5.77 17.65
CA THR A 51 -22.70 -6.91 17.81
C THR A 51 -22.14 -8.14 17.11
N SER A 52 -22.52 -9.34 17.55
CA SER A 52 -22.08 -10.58 16.88
C SER A 52 -22.49 -10.67 15.40
N ASP A 53 -23.53 -9.93 15.00
CA ASP A 53 -23.92 -9.88 13.59
C ASP A 53 -23.03 -8.93 12.78
N GLN A 54 -22.75 -7.73 13.31
CA GLN A 54 -21.77 -6.81 12.70
C GLN A 54 -20.40 -7.47 12.55
N ASP A 55 -19.94 -8.17 13.59
CA ASP A 55 -18.64 -8.85 13.59
C ASP A 55 -18.55 -9.91 12.48
N ARG A 56 -19.60 -10.73 12.30
CA ARG A 56 -19.67 -11.69 11.19
C ARG A 56 -19.66 -11.02 9.82
N GLN A 57 -20.40 -9.93 9.65
CA GLN A 57 -20.46 -9.21 8.38
C GLN A 57 -19.11 -8.55 8.04
N ILE A 58 -18.45 -7.94 9.04
CA ILE A 58 -17.12 -7.36 8.91
C ILE A 58 -16.10 -8.44 8.56
N HIS A 59 -16.10 -9.58 9.25
CA HIS A 59 -15.20 -10.70 8.92
C HIS A 59 -15.34 -11.21 7.47
N ALA A 60 -16.57 -11.21 6.93
CA ALA A 60 -16.80 -11.55 5.53
C ALA A 60 -16.20 -10.50 4.58
N LEU A 61 -16.33 -9.21 4.89
CA LEU A 61 -15.69 -8.12 4.15
C LEU A 61 -14.16 -8.25 4.21
N GLU A 62 -13.58 -8.49 5.40
CA GLU A 62 -12.14 -8.66 5.57
C GLU A 62 -11.59 -9.82 4.76
N THR A 63 -12.29 -10.95 4.76
CA THR A 63 -11.87 -12.13 3.98
C THR A 63 -11.85 -11.80 2.48
N ALA A 64 -12.87 -11.10 1.99
CA ALA A 64 -12.95 -10.70 0.59
C ALA A 64 -11.88 -9.66 0.22
N PHE A 65 -11.64 -8.68 1.09
CA PHE A 65 -10.61 -7.66 0.88
C PHE A 65 -9.20 -8.26 0.92
N ALA A 66 -8.93 -9.18 1.84
CA ALA A 66 -7.64 -9.88 1.95
C ALA A 66 -7.27 -10.61 0.66
N ALA A 67 -8.23 -11.26 0.00
CA ALA A 67 -8.03 -11.90 -1.30
C ALA A 67 -7.66 -10.88 -2.39
N GLN A 68 -8.44 -9.80 -2.52
CA GLN A 68 -8.17 -8.73 -3.50
C GLN A 68 -6.81 -8.06 -3.28
N ARG A 69 -6.47 -7.81 -2.02
CA ARG A 69 -5.18 -7.25 -1.60
C ARG A 69 -4.03 -8.17 -2.00
N ALA A 70 -4.16 -9.47 -1.76
CA ALA A 70 -3.14 -10.45 -2.13
C ALA A 70 -2.90 -10.50 -3.64
N ASP A 71 -3.96 -10.47 -4.44
CA ASP A 71 -3.88 -10.49 -5.90
C ASP A 71 -3.17 -9.24 -6.45
N LEU A 72 -3.55 -8.06 -5.99
CA LEU A 72 -2.92 -6.79 -6.41
C LEU A 72 -1.46 -6.70 -5.97
N GLN A 73 -1.14 -7.18 -4.76
CA GLN A 73 0.24 -7.27 -4.30
C GLN A 73 1.07 -8.25 -5.13
N ALA A 74 0.48 -9.36 -5.58
CA ALA A 74 1.14 -10.29 -6.49
C ALA A 74 1.42 -9.64 -7.86
N GLU A 75 0.47 -8.86 -8.39
CA GLU A 75 0.65 -8.09 -9.62
C GLU A 75 1.79 -7.08 -9.50
N MET A 76 1.87 -6.34 -8.39
CA MET A 76 2.96 -5.41 -8.11
C MET A 76 4.33 -6.11 -8.09
N ARG A 77 4.41 -7.27 -7.44
CA ARG A 77 5.65 -8.07 -7.37
C ARG A 77 6.07 -8.57 -8.76
N ALA A 78 5.11 -9.03 -9.56
CA ALA A 78 5.35 -9.47 -10.93
C ALA A 78 5.86 -8.30 -11.80
N ALA A 79 5.20 -7.14 -11.75
CA ALA A 79 5.62 -5.94 -12.48
C ALA A 79 7.03 -5.48 -12.09
N ASN A 80 7.38 -5.53 -10.80
CA ASN A 80 8.75 -5.23 -10.35
C ASN A 80 9.79 -6.21 -10.90
N LYS A 81 9.45 -7.49 -11.01
CA LYS A 81 10.33 -8.49 -11.63
C LYS A 81 10.53 -8.18 -13.12
N ASP A 82 9.46 -7.83 -13.83
CA ASP A 82 9.52 -7.44 -15.23
C ASP A 82 10.39 -6.19 -15.43
N LEU A 83 10.26 -5.19 -14.55
CA LEU A 83 11.09 -3.98 -14.55
C LEU A 83 12.57 -4.30 -14.35
N ALA A 84 12.88 -5.13 -13.36
CA ALA A 84 14.26 -5.56 -13.09
C ALA A 84 14.87 -6.28 -14.30
N GLN A 85 14.10 -7.13 -14.97
CA GLN A 85 14.53 -7.82 -16.20
C GLN A 85 14.75 -6.85 -17.36
N ALA A 86 13.88 -5.85 -17.55
CA ALA A 86 14.02 -4.87 -18.63
C ALA A 86 15.30 -4.02 -18.44
N ILE A 87 15.49 -3.47 -17.24
CA ILE A 87 16.65 -2.61 -16.93
C ILE A 87 17.96 -3.40 -16.99
N THR A 88 17.97 -4.67 -16.59
CA THR A 88 19.19 -5.50 -16.65
C THR A 88 19.55 -5.97 -18.06
N ARG A 89 18.55 -6.19 -18.93
CA ARG A 89 18.79 -6.58 -20.33
C ARG A 89 19.32 -5.42 -21.18
N HIS A 90 18.69 -4.26 -21.06
CA HIS A 90 18.91 -3.15 -22.00
C HIS A 90 19.67 -1.97 -21.40
N HIS A 91 19.85 -1.94 -20.07
CA HIS A 91 20.50 -0.85 -19.32
C HIS A 91 19.93 0.53 -19.66
N ALA A 92 18.65 0.57 -20.05
CA ALA A 92 17.93 1.74 -20.51
C ALA A 92 16.49 1.71 -19.99
N TYR A 93 15.87 2.89 -19.97
CA TYR A 93 14.44 3.03 -19.71
C TYR A 93 13.67 2.96 -21.03
N ASP A 94 13.54 1.75 -21.56
CA ASP A 94 12.90 1.43 -22.82
C ASP A 94 11.40 1.14 -22.65
N ALA A 95 10.75 0.70 -23.72
CA ALA A 95 9.32 0.39 -23.72
C ALA A 95 8.94 -0.71 -22.72
N ASP A 96 9.79 -1.73 -22.55
CA ASP A 96 9.57 -2.81 -21.58
C ASP A 96 9.60 -2.25 -20.14
N ALA A 97 10.60 -1.42 -19.82
CA ALA A 97 10.69 -0.80 -18.50
C ALA A 97 9.53 0.17 -18.23
N GLN A 98 9.12 0.95 -19.22
CA GLN A 98 7.95 1.83 -19.14
C GLN A 98 6.65 1.05 -18.89
N GLN A 99 6.45 -0.06 -19.60
CA GLN A 99 5.27 -0.91 -19.42
C GLN A 99 5.23 -1.54 -18.03
N ALA A 100 6.37 -2.03 -17.54
CA ALA A 100 6.47 -2.62 -16.20
C ALA A 100 6.16 -1.60 -15.10
N VAL A 101 6.70 -0.37 -15.20
CA VAL A 101 6.36 0.74 -14.29
C VAL A 101 4.88 1.10 -14.37
N GLY A 102 4.31 1.16 -15.58
CA GLY A 102 2.88 1.43 -15.78
C GLY A 102 1.99 0.40 -15.08
N ARG A 103 2.31 -0.89 -15.21
CA ARG A 103 1.60 -1.98 -14.53
C ARG A 103 1.73 -1.88 -13.00
N LEU A 104 2.93 -1.57 -12.51
CA LEU A 104 3.16 -1.37 -11.09
C LEU A 104 2.28 -0.24 -10.54
N HIS A 105 2.27 0.92 -11.21
CA HIS A 105 1.43 2.05 -10.81
C HIS A 105 -0.07 1.70 -10.84
N ALA A 106 -0.54 1.03 -11.89
CA ALA A 106 -1.94 0.65 -12.00
C ALA A 106 -2.38 -0.29 -10.86
N ALA A 107 -1.57 -1.29 -10.52
CA ALA A 107 -1.86 -2.20 -9.40
C ALA A 107 -1.86 -1.46 -8.05
N MET A 108 -0.93 -0.53 -7.84
CA MET A 108 -0.90 0.32 -6.64
C MET A 108 -2.13 1.22 -6.52
N SER A 109 -2.54 1.90 -7.60
CA SER A 109 -3.73 2.75 -7.62
C SER A 109 -4.99 1.95 -7.30
N ARG A 110 -5.17 0.78 -7.92
CA ARG A 110 -6.29 -0.12 -7.62
C ARG A 110 -6.31 -0.56 -6.16
N LEU A 111 -5.15 -0.86 -5.57
CA LEU A 111 -5.07 -1.25 -4.16
C LEU A 111 -5.49 -0.10 -3.24
N GLN A 112 -5.09 1.14 -3.55
CA GLN A 112 -5.53 2.32 -2.81
C GLN A 112 -7.04 2.53 -2.90
N GLU A 113 -7.61 2.46 -4.11
CA GLU A 113 -9.06 2.54 -4.32
C GLU A 113 -9.82 1.47 -3.52
N LYS A 114 -9.36 0.20 -3.59
CA LYS A 114 -9.98 -0.89 -2.83
C LYS A 114 -9.86 -0.73 -1.31
N THR A 115 -8.78 -0.14 -0.83
CA THR A 115 -8.62 0.15 0.60
C THR A 115 -9.64 1.19 1.06
N ILE A 116 -9.90 2.23 0.25
CA ILE A 116 -10.92 3.24 0.55
C ILE A 116 -12.32 2.62 0.53
N GLU A 117 -12.64 1.84 -0.52
CA GLU A 117 -13.91 1.12 -0.61
C GLU A 117 -14.13 0.22 0.61
N HIS A 118 -13.10 -0.49 1.05
CA HIS A 118 -13.14 -1.38 2.21
C HIS A 118 -13.46 -0.64 3.51
N VAL A 119 -12.75 0.45 3.79
CA VAL A 119 -12.98 1.31 4.97
C VAL A 119 -14.41 1.84 5.00
N LEU A 120 -14.94 2.28 3.84
CA LEU A 120 -16.32 2.76 3.73
C LEU A 120 -17.36 1.64 3.87
N ALA A 121 -17.04 0.43 3.41
CA ALA A 121 -17.92 -0.74 3.57
C ALA A 121 -18.06 -1.13 5.05
N ILE A 122 -16.96 -1.14 5.82
CA ILE A 122 -17.01 -1.35 7.27
C ILE A 122 -17.88 -0.28 7.93
N ARG A 123 -17.63 1.00 7.60
CA ARG A 123 -18.38 2.13 8.16
C ARG A 123 -19.90 2.00 7.95
N ALA A 124 -20.33 1.48 6.80
CA ALA A 124 -21.74 1.30 6.47
C ALA A 124 -22.47 0.28 7.36
N LEU A 125 -21.74 -0.63 8.02
CA LEU A 125 -22.28 -1.62 8.95
C LEU A 125 -22.43 -1.11 10.38
N LEU A 126 -21.89 0.07 10.68
CA LEU A 126 -21.83 0.63 12.02
C LEU A 126 -23.10 1.43 12.35
N THR A 127 -23.48 1.43 13.63
CA THR A 127 -24.47 2.38 14.15
C THR A 127 -23.92 3.81 14.08
N PRO A 128 -24.78 4.85 14.12
CA PRO A 128 -24.31 6.23 14.06
C PRO A 128 -23.26 6.60 15.12
N SER A 129 -23.37 6.07 16.35
CA SER A 129 -22.39 6.30 17.41
C SER A 129 -21.05 5.60 17.14
N GLN A 130 -21.10 4.35 16.68
CA GLN A 130 -19.89 3.59 16.28
C GLN A 130 -19.19 4.27 15.09
N ALA A 131 -19.95 4.73 14.10
CA ALA A 131 -19.41 5.42 12.93
C ALA A 131 -18.65 6.71 13.31
N LEU A 132 -19.13 7.48 14.29
CA LEU A 132 -18.41 8.66 14.79
C LEU A 132 -17.06 8.33 15.42
N GLU A 133 -16.97 7.21 16.14
CA GLU A 133 -15.70 6.77 16.70
C GLU A 133 -14.76 6.22 15.62
N PHE A 134 -15.31 5.42 14.70
CA PHE A 134 -14.58 4.93 13.54
C PHE A 134 -14.01 6.08 12.70
N ASP A 135 -14.81 7.10 12.39
CA ASP A 135 -14.41 8.26 11.60
C ASP A 135 -13.26 9.03 12.29
N ARG A 136 -13.29 9.17 13.62
CA ARG A 136 -12.18 9.78 14.38
C ARG A 136 -10.89 8.97 14.28
N LYS A 137 -10.98 7.64 14.33
CA LYS A 137 -9.82 6.74 14.20
C LYS A 137 -9.23 6.79 12.80
N VAL A 138 -10.08 6.73 11.78
CA VAL A 138 -9.67 6.87 10.38
C VAL A 138 -9.01 8.24 10.16
N ALA A 139 -9.62 9.32 10.65
CA ALA A 139 -9.06 10.66 10.51
C ALA A 139 -7.66 10.77 11.16
N LYS A 140 -7.50 10.25 12.39
CA LYS A 140 -6.22 10.22 13.09
C LYS A 140 -5.17 9.39 12.32
N ALA A 141 -5.54 8.21 11.81
CA ALA A 141 -4.66 7.37 11.02
C ALA A 141 -4.20 8.07 9.72
N LEU A 142 -5.04 8.93 9.16
CA LEU A 142 -4.72 9.77 8.00
C LEU A 142 -3.99 11.08 8.36
N GLY A 143 -3.64 11.29 9.63
CA GLY A 143 -2.93 12.49 10.11
C GLY A 143 -3.81 13.72 10.29
N PHE A 144 -5.14 13.55 10.36
CA PHE A 144 -6.09 14.59 10.71
C PHE A 144 -6.51 14.47 12.18
N GLU A 145 -6.09 15.42 13.02
CA GLU A 145 -6.59 15.55 14.39
C GLU A 145 -7.69 16.63 14.44
N PRO A 146 -8.96 16.27 14.69
CA PRO A 146 -10.02 17.27 14.85
C PRO A 146 -9.80 18.06 16.15
N SER A 147 -9.89 19.39 16.03
CA SER A 147 -9.80 20.37 17.13
C SER A 147 -10.95 20.27 18.12
#